data_AF-A0AAV2RGA5-F1
#
_entry.id   AF-A0AAV2RGA5-F1
#
_cell.length_a   1.000
_cell.length_b   1.000
_cell.length_c   1.000
_cell.angle_alpha   90.00
_cell.angle_beta   90.00
_cell.angle_gamma   90.00
#
_symmetry.space_group_name_H-M   'P 1'
#
loop_
_entity.id
_entity.type
_entity.pdbx_description
1 polymer ?
#
loop_
_entity_poly.entity_id
_entity_poly.type
_entity_poly.pdbx_seq_one_letter_code
_entity_poly.pdbx_strand_id
1 'polypeptide(L)'
;HYIDEENISILYAAAVYDDNWWIGLVLKKHEHEDECDVTMKFMHPKGPSKYFFWPQCNDTGLIPNHCKLKAIAVPTAPAHTYYISNEDQIKLKFKLFFLNANKI
;
A
#
# COMPACT_ATOMS: atom_id res chain seq x y z
N HIS A 1 8.97 -2.72 -14.15
CA HIS A 1 7.71 -3.48 -14.30
C HIS A 1 6.59 -2.50 -14.13
N TYR A 2 6.18 -1.89 -15.24
CA TYR A 2 5.05 -0.98 -15.29
C TYR A 2 3.76 -1.81 -15.19
N ILE A 3 2.75 -1.27 -14.54
CA ILE A 3 1.46 -1.94 -14.34
C ILE A 3 0.64 -1.66 -15.60
N ASP A 4 0.38 -2.68 -16.42
CA ASP A 4 -0.44 -2.58 -17.63
C ASP A 4 -1.86 -2.04 -17.32
N GLU A 5 -2.40 -1.25 -18.24
CA GLU A 5 -3.64 -0.46 -18.12
C GLU A 5 -4.93 -1.28 -18.22
N GLU A 6 -4.92 -2.45 -18.86
CA GLU A 6 -6.17 -3.15 -19.22
C GLU A 6 -6.78 -4.06 -18.14
N ASN A 7 -6.20 -4.10 -16.94
CA ASN A 7 -6.79 -4.85 -15.83
C ASN A 7 -6.49 -4.12 -14.52
N ILE A 8 -7.36 -3.19 -14.11
CA ILE A 8 -7.50 -2.86 -12.69
C ILE A 8 -8.22 -4.04 -12.01
N SER A 9 -7.63 -5.23 -12.12
CA SER A 9 -7.83 -6.32 -11.19
C SER A 9 -7.41 -5.78 -9.84
N ILE A 10 -8.36 -5.55 -8.94
CA ILE A 10 -8.19 -5.15 -7.52
C ILE A 10 -6.74 -5.35 -7.05
N LEU A 11 -5.91 -4.32 -7.20
CA LEU A 11 -4.47 -4.44 -6.98
C LEU A 11 -4.13 -3.91 -5.60
N TYR A 12 -3.74 -4.83 -4.72
CA TYR A 12 -3.13 -4.44 -3.46
C TYR A 12 -1.70 -3.97 -3.75
N ALA A 13 -1.36 -2.80 -3.23
CA ALA A 13 -0.05 -2.21 -3.42
C ALA A 13 0.49 -1.67 -2.10
N ALA A 14 1.81 -1.62 -2.02
CA ALA A 14 2.53 -0.80 -1.06
C ALA A 14 3.09 0.44 -1.77
N ALA A 15 3.00 1.59 -1.12
CA ALA A 15 3.56 2.85 -1.55
C ALA A 15 4.58 3.33 -0.51
N VAL A 16 5.65 3.99 -0.98
CA VAL A 16 6.52 4.80 -0.13
C VAL A 16 6.26 6.27 -0.47
N TYR A 17 5.75 7.01 0.50
CA TYR A 17 5.39 8.43 0.39
C TYR A 17 5.86 9.16 1.65
N ASP A 18 6.59 10.26 1.49
CA ASP A 18 7.13 11.09 2.58
C ASP A 18 7.91 10.28 3.64
N ASP A 19 8.85 9.45 3.16
CA ASP A 19 9.64 8.49 3.96
C ASP A 19 8.84 7.46 4.79
N ASN A 20 7.51 7.48 4.65
CA ASN A 20 6.59 6.56 5.28
C ASN A 20 6.10 5.52 4.27
N TRP A 21 5.85 4.32 4.76
CA TRP A 21 5.38 3.20 3.96
C TRP A 21 3.91 2.94 4.26
N TRP A 22 3.14 2.76 3.20
CA TRP A 22 1.69 2.60 3.24
C TRP A 22 1.31 1.36 2.45
N ILE A 23 0.27 0.66 2.87
CA ILE A 23 -0.31 -0.42 2.09
C ILE A 23 -1.79 -0.13 1.85
N GLY A 24 -2.30 -0.59 0.72
CA GLY A 24 -3.64 -0.24 0.33
C GLY A 24 -4.12 -0.91 -0.93
N LEU A 25 -5.31 -0.50 -1.35
CA LEU A 25 -5.94 -0.92 -2.58
C LEU A 25 -5.87 0.23 -3.59
N VAL A 26 -5.31 -0.04 -4.76
CA VAL A 26 -5.35 0.90 -5.89
C VAL A 26 -6.79 1.01 -6.39
N LEU A 27 -7.37 2.20 -6.30
CA LEU A 27 -8.74 2.48 -6.75
C LEU A 27 -8.78 2.95 -8.20
N LYS A 28 -7.86 3.83 -8.57
CA LYS A 28 -7.84 4.48 -9.88
C LYS A 28 -6.41 4.92 -10.22
N LYS A 29 -6.02 4.72 -11.48
CA LYS A 29 -4.87 5.39 -12.08
C LYS A 29 -5.34 6.66 -12.79
N HIS A 30 -4.57 7.72 -12.69
CA HIS A 30 -4.76 8.96 -13.43
C HIS A 30 -3.56 9.08 -14.35
N GLU A 31 -3.74 8.71 -15.61
CA GLU A 31 -2.74 8.91 -16.66
C GLU A 31 -2.93 10.32 -17.22
N HIS A 32 -1.97 11.19 -16.93
CA HIS A 32 -1.73 12.43 -17.66
C HIS A 32 -0.41 12.28 -18.44
N GLU A 33 -0.26 13.08 -19.50
CA GLU A 33 0.73 12.92 -20.58
C GLU A 33 2.16 12.52 -20.11
N ASP A 34 2.61 12.99 -18.95
CA ASP A 34 3.92 12.66 -18.36
C ASP A 34 3.87 12.10 -16.91
N GLU A 35 2.67 11.97 -16.32
CA GLU A 35 2.47 11.59 -14.92
C GLU A 35 1.38 10.51 -14.75
N CYS A 36 1.73 9.41 -14.09
CA CYS A 36 0.78 8.37 -13.70
C CYS A 36 0.58 8.40 -12.18
N ASP A 37 -0.40 9.18 -11.75
CA ASP A 37 -0.76 9.26 -10.34
C ASP A 37 -1.77 8.17 -10.00
N VAL A 38 -1.74 7.70 -8.76
CA VAL A 38 -2.62 6.61 -8.32
C VAL A 38 -3.41 7.01 -7.09
N THR A 39 -4.73 6.94 -7.17
CA THR A 39 -5.56 7.01 -5.97
C THR A 39 -5.56 5.66 -5.28
N MET A 40 -5.07 5.64 -4.04
CA MET A 40 -5.02 4.44 -3.21
C MET A 40 -5.89 4.63 -1.96
N LYS A 41 -6.62 3.58 -1.59
CA LYS A 41 -7.27 3.47 -0.28
C LYS A 41 -6.31 2.80 0.69
N PHE A 42 -5.97 3.46 1.78
CA PHE A 42 -4.99 3.00 2.75
C PHE A 42 -5.59 2.08 3.81
N MET A 43 -4.80 1.09 4.22
CA MET A 43 -5.06 0.31 5.42
C MET A 43 -4.16 0.77 6.56
N HIS A 44 -4.64 0.61 7.79
CA HIS A 44 -3.92 1.02 8.98
C HIS A 44 -3.33 -0.19 9.70
N PRO A 45 -2.09 -0.11 10.21
CA PRO A 45 -1.50 -1.19 10.99
C PRO A 45 -2.22 -1.35 12.33
N LYS A 46 -2.49 -2.61 12.73
CA LYS A 46 -2.94 -2.92 14.09
C LYS A 46 -1.74 -2.96 15.03
N GLY A 47 -1.24 -1.79 15.44
CA GLY A 47 -0.03 -1.67 16.25
C GLY A 47 1.22 -2.25 15.55
N PRO A 48 2.21 -2.78 16.28
CA PRO A 48 3.44 -3.36 15.70
C PRO A 48 3.24 -4.76 15.10
N SER A 49 2.08 -5.02 14.48
CA SER A 49 1.72 -6.34 13.96
C SER A 49 1.83 -6.42 12.43
N LYS A 50 1.84 -7.65 11.92
CA LYS A 50 1.75 -7.95 10.49
C LYS A 50 0.34 -7.78 9.92
N TYR A 51 -0.61 -7.32 10.75
CA TYR A 51 -2.01 -7.19 10.41
C TYR A 51 -2.36 -5.73 10.19
N PHE A 52 -3.08 -5.50 9.10
CA PHE A 52 -3.59 -4.21 8.70
C PHE A 52 -5.09 -4.30 8.55
N PHE A 53 -5.81 -3.23 8.80
CA PHE A 53 -7.25 -3.20 8.70
C PHE A 53 -7.73 -1.99 7.91
N TRP A 54 -8.92 -2.10 7.34
CA TRP A 54 -9.59 -0.93 6.78
C TRP A 54 -10.06 -0.01 7.91
N PRO A 55 -9.64 1.26 7.95
CA PRO A 55 -10.18 2.20 8.92
C PRO A 55 -11.68 2.38 8.73
N GLN A 56 -12.39 2.74 9.81
CA GLN A 56 -13.85 2.93 9.78
C GLN A 56 -14.26 4.06 8.82
N CYS A 57 -13.45 5.13 8.78
CA CYS A 57 -13.56 6.16 7.76
C CYS A 57 -12.62 5.83 6.61
N ASN A 58 -13.09 5.95 5.36
CA ASN A 58 -12.23 5.73 4.20
C ASN A 58 -11.06 6.72 4.23
N ASP A 59 -9.86 6.16 4.28
CA ASP A 59 -8.62 6.91 4.13
C ASP A 59 -8.11 6.68 2.71
N THR A 60 -8.20 7.71 1.86
CA THR A 60 -7.83 7.65 0.45
C THR A 60 -6.93 8.83 0.11
N GLY A 61 -5.87 8.60 -0.65
CA GLY A 61 -4.96 9.65 -1.08
C GLY A 61 -4.46 9.42 -2.50
N LEU A 62 -3.99 10.53 -3.10
CA LEU A 62 -3.28 10.51 -4.37
C LEU A 62 -1.81 10.23 -4.10
N ILE A 63 -1.27 9.20 -4.76
CA ILE A 63 0.14 8.85 -4.72
C ILE A 63 0.76 9.32 -6.05
N PRO A 64 1.69 10.28 -6.00
CA PRO A 64 2.37 10.75 -7.18
C PRO A 64 3.16 9.67 -7.91
N ASN A 65 3.32 9.81 -9.23
CA ASN A 65 4.05 8.83 -10.08
C ASN A 65 5.50 8.53 -9.63
N HIS A 66 6.16 9.50 -8.99
CA HIS A 66 7.55 9.40 -8.54
C HIS A 66 7.68 8.57 -7.27
N CYS A 67 6.57 8.26 -6.61
CA CYS A 67 6.52 7.35 -5.49
C CYS A 67 6.68 5.91 -5.95
N LYS A 68 7.46 5.13 -5.19
CA LYS A 68 7.70 3.73 -5.52
C LYS A 68 6.49 2.90 -5.10
N LEU A 69 5.69 2.48 -6.08
CA LEU A 69 4.62 1.51 -5.91
C LEU A 69 5.12 0.09 -6.13
N LYS A 70 4.68 -0.83 -5.28
CA LYS A 70 4.95 -2.26 -5.44
C LYS A 70 3.70 -3.08 -5.19
N ALA A 71 3.33 -3.90 -6.18
CA ALA A 71 2.25 -4.86 -6.03
C ALA A 71 2.56 -5.86 -4.91
N ILE A 72 1.55 -6.18 -4.09
CA ILE A 72 1.61 -7.18 -3.03
C ILE A 72 0.51 -8.21 -3.24
N ALA A 73 0.67 -9.39 -2.63
CA ALA A 73 -0.32 -10.46 -2.76
C ALA A 73 -1.68 -10.00 -2.21
N VAL A 74 -2.78 -10.51 -2.79
CA VAL A 74 -4.14 -10.28 -2.31
C VAL A 74 -4.28 -10.84 -0.88
N PRO A 75 -4.94 -10.13 0.06
CA PRO A 75 -5.18 -10.64 1.39
C PRO A 75 -5.95 -11.96 1.37
N THR A 76 -5.45 -12.92 2.13
CA THR A 76 -6.09 -14.23 2.32
C THR A 76 -7.08 -14.25 3.50
N ALA A 77 -7.23 -13.13 4.21
CA ALA A 77 -8.01 -13.04 5.45
C ALA A 77 -9.43 -12.48 5.21
N PRO A 78 -10.40 -12.78 6.10
CA PRO A 78 -11.78 -12.33 5.96
C PRO A 78 -11.88 -10.80 5.87
N ALA A 79 -12.53 -10.35 4.79
CA ALA A 79 -13.09 -9.06 4.37
C ALA A 79 -12.39 -7.73 4.77
N HIS A 80 -11.80 -7.61 5.96
CA HIS A 80 -11.37 -6.34 6.55
C HIS A 80 -9.97 -6.33 7.14
N THR A 81 -9.23 -7.44 7.04
CA THR A 81 -7.85 -7.52 7.54
C THR A 81 -6.91 -8.01 6.44
N TYR A 82 -5.80 -7.32 6.26
CA TYR A 82 -4.68 -7.76 5.43
C TYR A 82 -3.57 -8.33 6.30
N TYR A 83 -3.04 -9.46 5.85
CA TYR A 83 -1.88 -10.09 6.45
C TYR A 83 -0.70 -10.01 5.47
N ILE A 84 0.39 -9.36 5.89
CA ILE A 84 1.59 -9.29 5.06
C ILE A 84 2.31 -10.64 5.08
N SER A 85 2.38 -11.29 3.91
CA SER A 85 3.14 -12.53 3.72
C SER A 85 4.64 -12.34 3.94
N ASN A 86 5.37 -13.41 4.25
CA ASN A 86 6.83 -13.34 4.38
C ASN A 86 7.49 -12.96 3.04
N GLU A 87 6.91 -13.36 1.91
CA GLU A 87 7.39 -12.95 0.59
C GLU A 87 7.25 -11.45 0.37
N ASP A 88 6.10 -10.88 0.74
CA ASP A 88 5.87 -9.44 0.61
C ASP A 88 6.77 -8.66 1.56
N GLN A 89 7.08 -9.19 2.75
CA GLN A 89 8.10 -8.59 3.64
C GLN A 89 9.48 -8.50 2.95
N ILE A 90 9.92 -9.59 2.31
CA ILE A 90 11.19 -9.60 1.58
C ILE A 90 11.14 -8.65 0.38
N LYS A 91 10.05 -8.67 -0.40
CA LYS A 91 9.84 -7.84 -1.59
C LYS A 91 9.83 -6.36 -1.24
N LEU A 92 9.14 -5.98 -0.17
CA LEU A 92 9.09 -4.60 0.29
C LEU A 92 10.41 -4.14 0.91
N LYS A 93 11.43 -5.02 0.94
CA LYS A 93 12.65 -4.85 1.73
C LYS A 93 12.26 -4.28 3.08
N PHE A 94 11.34 -4.95 3.78
CA PHE A 94 10.76 -4.48 5.05
C PHE A 94 11.91 -4.03 5.94
N LYS A 95 12.26 -2.75 5.81
CA LYS A 95 13.19 -2.09 6.69
C LYS A 95 12.25 -1.91 7.84
N LEU A 96 12.38 -2.81 8.81
CA LEU A 96 11.74 -2.75 10.11
C LEU A 96 11.96 -1.32 10.65
N PHE A 97 11.12 -0.40 10.22
CA PHE A 97 10.78 0.84 10.85
C PHE A 97 9.42 0.47 11.46
N PHE A 98 9.22 -0.08 12.67
CA PHE A 98 9.91 0.02 13.98
C PHE A 98 10.54 1.37 14.32
N LEU A 99 10.48 2.37 13.44
CA LEU A 99 10.90 3.70 13.82
C LEU A 99 9.72 4.38 14.49
N ASN A 100 9.91 4.54 15.80
CA ASN A 100 9.41 5.66 16.57
C ASN A 100 7.94 5.62 17.03
N ALA A 101 7.35 4.44 17.24
CA ALA A 101 6.21 4.37 18.18
C ALA A 101 6.64 4.39 19.66
N ASN A 102 7.94 4.59 19.96
CA ASN A 102 8.51 4.71 21.32
C ASN A 102 9.60 5.81 21.46
N LYS A 103 9.49 6.88 20.67
CA LYS A 103 10.12 8.19 20.96
C LYS A 103 9.08 9.20 20.49
N ILE A 104 8.31 9.88 21.34
CA ILE A 104 8.65 10.67 22.53
C ILE A 104 7.52 10.54 23.55
#